data_AF-A0A7H4PNV2-F1
#
_entry.id   AF-A0A7H4PNV2-F1
#
_cell.length_a   1.000
_cell.length_b   1.000
_cell.length_c   1.000
_cell.angle_alpha   90.00
_cell.angle_beta   90.00
_cell.angle_gamma   90.00
#
_symmetry.space_group_name_H-M   'P 1'
#
loop_
_entity.id
_entity.type
_entity.pdbx_description
1 polymer ?
#
loop_
_entity_poly.entity_id
_entity_poly.type
_entity_poly.pdbx_seq_one_letter_code
_entity_poly.pdbx_strand_id
1 'polypeptide(L)'
;MALSDHINTMPGTPMVGLNDERFGERFFSLANAYDADYRAVLQRVAEEEGFPLTEGVFVSYPGPNFETAAEIRMMQIIGGDVVGMSVVPEVIAARHCELESGGRLSHYQSG
;
A
#
# COMPACT_ATOMS: atom_id res chain seq x y z
N MET A 1 -2.93 5.60 -11.53
CA MET A 1 -2.76 4.17 -11.21
C MET A 1 -3.27 3.93 -9.80
N ALA A 2 -4.09 2.92 -9.58
CA ALA A 2 -4.42 2.42 -8.25
C ALA A 2 -3.38 1.38 -7.82
N LEU A 3 -2.89 1.47 -6.58
CA LEU A 3 -1.92 0.49 -6.08
C LEU A 3 -2.66 -0.79 -5.70
N SER A 4 -2.23 -1.93 -6.22
CA SER A 4 -2.82 -3.24 -5.92
C SER A 4 -2.01 -4.05 -4.91
N ASP A 5 -0.70 -3.79 -4.83
CA ASP A 5 0.21 -4.42 -3.87
C ASP A 5 1.49 -3.57 -3.70
N HIS A 6 2.40 -3.99 -2.80
CA HIS A 6 3.73 -3.41 -2.70
C HIS A 6 4.88 -4.40 -2.49
N ILE A 7 6.08 -3.95 -2.83
CA ILE A 7 7.35 -4.57 -2.47
C ILE A 7 8.13 -3.58 -1.62
N ASN A 8 8.44 -3.96 -0.38
CA ASN A 8 9.21 -3.09 0.51
C ASN A 8 10.73 -3.26 0.29
N THR A 9 11.43 -2.22 -0.20
CA THR A 9 12.91 -2.22 -0.27
C THR A 9 13.56 -1.23 0.71
N MET A 10 12.76 -0.58 1.57
CA MET A 10 13.29 0.21 2.68
C MET A 10 13.94 -0.69 3.73
N PRO A 11 14.94 -0.21 4.48
CA PRO A 11 15.55 -0.98 5.56
C PRO A 11 14.55 -1.17 6.71
N GLY A 12 14.02 -2.39 6.85
CA GLY A 12 13.10 -2.77 7.92
C GLY A 12 11.63 -2.41 7.68
N THR A 13 10.82 -2.49 8.73
CA THR A 13 9.37 -2.19 8.71
C THR A 13 8.95 -1.45 9.99
N PRO A 14 7.89 -0.62 9.96
CA PRO A 14 7.45 0.17 11.12
C PRO A 14 7.15 -0.61 12.41
N MET A 15 6.74 -1.87 12.30
CA MET A 15 6.33 -2.70 13.45
C MET A 15 7.48 -3.54 14.05
N VAL A 16 8.73 -3.28 13.64
CA VAL A 16 9.91 -3.86 14.31
C VAL A 16 10.08 -3.18 15.67
N GLY A 17 10.13 -3.97 16.75
CA GLY A 17 10.19 -3.48 18.13
C GLY A 17 9.21 -4.23 19.02
N LEU A 18 8.94 -3.69 20.21
CA LEU A 18 7.86 -4.20 21.08
C LEU A 18 6.49 -3.93 20.44
N ASN A 19 5.58 -4.91 20.50
CA ASN A 19 4.23 -4.72 20.00
C ASN A 19 3.38 -3.94 21.01
N ASP A 20 2.55 -3.03 20.51
CA ASP A 20 1.51 -2.38 21.30
C ASP A 20 0.17 -3.04 20.99
N GLU A 21 -0.26 -3.94 21.88
CA GLU A 21 -1.50 -4.72 21.73
C GLU A 21 -2.77 -3.85 21.77
N ARG A 22 -2.65 -2.55 22.10
CA ARG A 22 -3.77 -1.61 22.01
C ARG A 22 -4.17 -1.28 20.58
N PHE A 23 -3.26 -1.44 19.62
CA PHE A 23 -3.49 -1.09 18.22
C PHE A 23 -3.64 -2.31 17.32
N GLY A 24 -2.83 -3.35 17.55
CA GLY A 24 -2.81 -4.50 16.65
C GLY A 24 -2.04 -5.69 17.19
N GLU A 25 -2.22 -6.82 16.52
CA GLU A 25 -1.53 -8.06 16.85
C GLU A 25 -0.04 -8.00 16.48
N ARG A 26 0.75 -8.85 17.16
CA ARG A 26 2.19 -8.96 16.90
C ARG A 26 2.50 -9.37 15.44
N PHE A 27 1.66 -10.23 14.89
CA PHE A 27 1.77 -10.72 13.52
C PHE A 27 0.40 -10.49 12.86
N PHE A 28 0.38 -9.74 11.76
CA PHE A 28 -0.84 -9.40 11.05
C PHE A 28 -0.64 -9.66 9.56
N SER A 29 -1.75 -9.84 8.85
CA SER A 29 -1.73 -10.12 7.41
C SER A 29 -1.64 -8.83 6.59
N LEU A 30 -0.77 -8.85 5.58
CA LEU A 30 -0.77 -7.86 4.50
C LEU A 30 -1.58 -8.33 3.28
N ALA A 31 -2.24 -9.49 3.36
CA ALA A 31 -3.19 -9.88 2.32
C ALA A 31 -4.30 -8.83 2.22
N ASN A 32 -4.63 -8.42 1.00
CA ASN A 32 -5.58 -7.34 0.74
C ASN A 32 -5.23 -6.02 1.46
N ALA A 33 -3.92 -5.70 1.60
CA ALA A 33 -3.49 -4.41 2.17
C ALA A 33 -4.02 -3.21 1.37
N TYR A 34 -4.21 -3.40 0.07
CA TYR A 34 -4.89 -2.48 -0.83
C TYR A 34 -6.25 -3.05 -1.19
N ASP A 35 -7.25 -2.65 -0.41
CA ASP A 35 -8.56 -3.27 -0.40
C ASP A 35 -9.20 -3.37 -1.80
N ALA A 36 -9.61 -4.59 -2.18
CA ALA A 36 -10.14 -4.89 -3.49
C ALA A 36 -11.48 -4.19 -3.80
N ASP A 37 -12.34 -3.99 -2.79
CA ASP A 37 -13.62 -3.31 -2.98
C ASP A 37 -13.39 -1.81 -3.23
N TYR A 38 -12.45 -1.20 -2.52
CA TYR A 38 -12.05 0.18 -2.78
C TYR A 38 -11.39 0.35 -4.14
N ARG A 39 -10.53 -0.57 -4.57
CA ARG A 39 -9.98 -0.55 -5.94
C ARG A 39 -11.09 -0.66 -6.98
N ALA A 40 -12.08 -1.53 -6.78
CA ALA A 40 -13.23 -1.63 -7.67
C ALA A 40 -14.05 -0.32 -7.72
N VAL A 41 -14.22 0.39 -6.59
CA VAL A 41 -14.84 1.72 -6.58
C VAL A 41 -14.03 2.71 -7.41
N LEU A 42 -12.71 2.75 -7.23
CA LEU A 42 -11.82 3.65 -7.99
C LEU A 42 -11.90 3.39 -9.49
N GLN A 43 -11.97 2.12 -9.91
CA GLN A 43 -12.13 1.75 -11.32
C GLN A 43 -13.45 2.26 -11.89
N ARG A 44 -14.57 2.04 -11.18
CA ARG A 44 -15.88 2.55 -11.62
C ARG A 44 -15.91 4.07 -11.76
N VAL A 45 -15.34 4.79 -10.79
CA VAL A 45 -15.27 6.26 -10.86
C VAL A 45 -14.42 6.72 -12.05
N ALA A 46 -13.29 6.06 -12.32
CA ALA A 46 -12.46 6.40 -13.48
C ALA A 46 -13.18 6.15 -14.82
N GLU A 47 -13.95 5.06 -14.91
CA GLU A 47 -14.81 4.76 -16.07
C GLU A 47 -15.90 5.83 -16.26
N GLU A 48 -16.57 6.23 -15.18
CA GLU A 48 -17.63 7.26 -15.18
C GLU A 48 -17.08 8.64 -15.61
N GLU A 49 -15.89 9.00 -15.14
CA GLU A 49 -15.22 10.27 -15.46
C GLU A 49 -14.45 10.23 -16.80
N GLY A 50 -14.41 9.07 -17.46
CA GLY A 50 -13.86 8.91 -18.80
C GLY A 50 -12.33 9.00 -18.88
N PHE A 51 -11.60 8.59 -17.84
CA PHE A 51 -10.14 8.48 -17.88
C PHE A 51 -9.64 7.08 -17.52
N PRO A 52 -8.52 6.62 -18.11
CA PRO A 52 -7.98 5.30 -17.79
C PRO A 52 -7.34 5.27 -16.39
N LEU A 53 -7.66 4.25 -15.60
CA LEU A 53 -7.02 3.97 -14.32
C LEU A 53 -6.38 2.57 -14.33
N THR A 54 -5.06 2.52 -14.50
CA THR A 54 -4.30 1.26 -14.38
C THR A 54 -4.19 0.81 -12.93
N GLU A 55 -3.93 -0.47 -12.70
CA GLU A 55 -3.49 -1.00 -11.40
C GLU A 55 -2.04 -1.47 -11.48
N GLY A 56 -1.32 -1.45 -10.35
CA GLY A 56 0.06 -1.94 -10.32
C GLY A 56 0.68 -2.05 -8.92
N VAL A 57 1.85 -2.67 -8.88
CA VAL A 57 2.66 -2.92 -7.69
C VAL A 57 3.60 -1.75 -7.42
N PHE A 58 3.54 -1.21 -6.20
CA PHE A 58 4.44 -0.15 -5.73
C PHE A 58 5.70 -0.72 -5.11
N VAL A 59 6.87 -0.26 -5.52
CA VAL A 59 8.15 -0.59 -4.87
C VAL A 59 8.61 0.61 -4.07
N SER A 60 8.79 0.44 -2.76
CA SER A 60 9.38 1.50 -1.94
C SER A 60 10.89 1.56 -2.19
N TYR A 61 11.48 2.75 -2.25
CA TYR A 61 12.92 2.99 -2.28
C TYR A 61 13.31 3.90 -1.10
N PRO A 62 14.45 3.69 -0.42
CA PRO A 62 14.81 4.47 0.76
C PRO A 62 15.09 5.95 0.49
N GLY A 63 15.62 6.30 -0.68
CA GLY A 63 16.06 7.66 -0.97
C GLY A 63 17.21 8.14 -0.06
N PRO A 64 17.55 9.45 -0.06
CA PRO A 64 16.89 10.55 -0.77
C PRO A 64 17.37 10.73 -2.22
N ASN A 65 18.44 10.04 -2.65
CA ASN A 65 18.81 10.01 -4.06
C ASN A 65 17.75 9.24 -4.86
N PHE A 66 17.59 9.57 -6.14
CA PHE A 66 16.86 8.72 -7.07
C PHE A 66 17.62 7.43 -7.33
N GLU A 67 16.90 6.46 -7.87
CA GLU A 67 17.40 5.17 -8.26
C GLU A 67 18.34 5.31 -9.47
N THR A 68 19.35 4.47 -9.53
CA THR A 68 20.12 4.24 -10.74
C THR A 68 19.28 3.50 -11.78
N ALA A 69 19.64 3.61 -13.05
CA ALA A 69 18.98 2.84 -14.10
C ALA A 69 19.08 1.31 -13.90
N ALA A 70 20.12 0.84 -13.20
CA ALA A 70 20.26 -0.57 -12.86
C ALA A 70 19.26 -1.02 -11.79
N GLU A 71 19.05 -0.18 -10.75
CA GLU A 71 18.03 -0.42 -9.73
C GLU A 71 16.61 -0.38 -10.33
N ILE A 72 16.31 0.55 -11.24
CA ILE A 72 15.01 0.57 -11.94
C ILE A 72 14.76 -0.73 -12.72
N ARG A 73 15.76 -1.23 -13.47
CA ARG A 73 15.63 -2.52 -14.16
C ARG A 73 15.44 -3.68 -13.19
N MET A 74 16.14 -3.67 -12.06
CA MET A 74 15.92 -4.64 -11.00
C MET A 74 14.49 -4.57 -10.47
N MET A 75 13.96 -3.37 -10.23
CA MET A 75 12.58 -3.16 -9.75
C MET A 75 11.54 -3.67 -10.74
N GLN A 76 11.78 -3.50 -12.04
CA GLN A 76 10.93 -4.11 -13.08
C GLN A 76 10.99 -5.64 -13.05
N ILE A 77 12.19 -6.22 -12.86
CA ILE A 77 12.37 -7.69 -12.80
C ILE A 77 11.68 -8.30 -11.58
N ILE A 78 11.71 -7.62 -10.43
CA ILE A 78 11.01 -8.09 -9.22
C ILE A 78 9.50 -7.84 -9.25
N GLY A 79 8.97 -7.27 -10.34
CA GLY A 79 7.54 -7.10 -10.57
C GLY A 79 6.96 -5.76 -10.12
N GLY A 80 7.76 -4.70 -10.03
CA GLY A 80 7.31 -3.34 -9.73
C GLY A 80 6.82 -2.58 -10.96
N ASP A 81 5.69 -1.88 -10.81
CA ASP A 81 5.12 -1.00 -11.84
C ASP A 81 5.41 0.48 -11.58
N VAL A 82 5.55 0.87 -10.30
CA VAL A 82 5.92 2.22 -9.87
C VAL A 82 6.91 2.15 -8.72
N VAL A 83 7.81 3.14 -8.64
CA VAL A 83 8.73 3.31 -7.51
C VAL A 83 8.47 4.64 -6.81
N GLY A 84 8.64 4.67 -5.49
CA GLY A 84 8.60 5.90 -4.70
C GLY A 84 9.18 5.73 -3.31
N MET A 85 9.28 6.82 -2.55
CA MET A 85 10.04 6.86 -1.28
C MET A 85 9.17 6.96 -0.03
N SER A 86 7.91 6.52 -0.09
CA SER A 86 6.92 6.57 1.00
C SER A 86 5.92 5.42 0.84
N VAL A 87 4.65 5.60 1.24
CA VAL A 87 3.49 4.71 1.11
C VAL A 87 3.58 3.43 1.94
N VAL A 88 4.64 2.64 1.77
CA VAL A 88 4.75 1.32 2.37
C VAL A 88 4.75 1.36 3.90
N PRO A 89 5.49 2.26 4.58
CA PRO A 89 5.41 2.40 6.03
C PRO A 89 3.99 2.68 6.53
N GLU A 90 3.29 3.60 5.88
CA GLU A 90 1.94 4.03 6.24
C GLU A 90 0.91 2.91 6.03
N VAL A 91 1.01 2.16 4.92
CA VAL A 91 0.15 1.01 4.64
C VAL A 91 0.36 -0.10 5.67
N ILE A 92 1.62 -0.43 6.01
CA ILE A 92 1.92 -1.44 7.03
C ILE A 92 1.34 -1.03 8.39
N ALA A 93 1.49 0.24 8.78
CA ALA A 93 0.93 0.75 10.02
C ALA A 93 -0.61 0.77 10.01
N ALA A 94 -1.23 1.13 8.89
CA ALA A 94 -2.69 1.06 8.74
C ALA A 94 -3.19 -0.38 8.92
N ARG A 95 -2.54 -1.35 8.27
CA ARG A 95 -2.92 -2.78 8.40
C ARG A 95 -2.70 -3.34 9.81
N HIS A 96 -1.65 -2.89 10.51
CA HIS A 96 -1.44 -3.27 11.92
C HIS A 96 -2.59 -2.80 12.79
N CYS A 97 -3.05 -1.56 12.61
CA CYS A 97 -4.16 -0.97 13.35
C CYS A 97 -5.56 -1.40 12.87
N GLU A 98 -5.66 -2.44 12.02
CA GLU A 98 -6.88 -2.88 11.34
C GLU A 98 -7.60 -1.77 10.55
N LEU A 99 -6.88 -0.70 10.20
CA LEU A 99 -7.38 0.33 9.30
C LEU A 99 -7.35 -0.23 7.87
N GLU A 100 -8.50 -0.15 7.21
CA GLU A 100 -8.59 -0.37 5.78
C GLU A 100 -7.85 0.78 5.06
N SER A 101 -6.93 0.44 4.15
CA SER A 101 -6.14 1.43 3.39
C SER A 101 -6.94 2.18 2.31
N GLY A 102 -8.26 2.02 2.30
CA GLY A 102 -9.25 2.94 1.74
C GLY A 102 -10.23 3.23 2.86
N GLY A 103 -10.41 4.50 3.23
CA GLY A 103 -11.12 4.85 4.46
C GLY A 103 -12.56 4.35 4.50
N ARG A 104 -12.91 3.50 5.48
CA ARG A 104 -14.28 3.28 5.91
C ARG A 104 -14.52 3.98 7.23
N LEU A 105 -15.41 4.97 7.22
CA LEU A 105 -16.09 5.45 8.42
C LEU A 105 -17.00 4.31 8.93
N SER A 106 -16.49 3.43 9.78
CA SER A 106 -17.28 2.37 10.41
C SER A 106 -17.85 2.82 11.76
N HIS A 107 -18.61 3.92 11.77
CA HIS A 107 -19.65 4.17 12.77
C HIS A 107 -20.89 4.75 12.08
N TYR A 108 -21.55 3.93 11.26
CA TYR A 108 -22.99 4.05 11.06
C TYR A 108 -23.64 2.85 11.75
N GLN A 109 -23.85 2.97 13.05
CA GLN A 109 -24.80 2.12 13.75
C GLN A 109 -26.19 2.63 13.37
N SER A 110 -26.88 1.91 12.49
CA SER A 110 -28.33 1.99 12.38
C SER A 110 -28.92 1.35 13.63
N GLY A 111 -29.34 2.21 14.57
CA GLY A 111 -30.26 1.93 15.66
C GLY A 111 -31.32 3.02 15.69
#